data_AF-A0A7V9T756-F1
#
_entry.id   AF-A0A7V9T756-F1
#
_cell.length_a   1.000
_cell.length_b   1.000
_cell.length_c   1.000
_cell.angle_alpha   90.00
_cell.angle_beta   90.00
_cell.angle_gamma   90.00
#
_symmetry.space_group_name_H-M   'P 1'
#
loop_
_entity.id
_entity.type
_entity.pdbx_description
1 polymer ?
#
loop_
_entity_poly.entity_id
_entity_poly.type
_entity_poly.pdbx_seq_one_letter_code
_entity_poly.pdbx_strand_id
1 'polypeptide(L)'
;MIIILLLACREPAEQTENGPGDDPTVTTDPTLPVPEAVDTAYGVDSAAETGDTGPEPPLFWTYVDTDSIHSCGLVSDGSVRCWGIDECTNNTPRPWEQLTQISLGIGQGCGLRPDGTLLCWNCDHFDEEVRRETPPGVFLRVEVGAGAACAQDAAGILTCWGVDFVVGTPPPGPVLDFALDANATAAVLPDGSIIAWGDAALWGDDSPPVGVVFSNISMGRRHACGLDTTGLAWCWGDSQNLSPFPPAPPGVWAQIETFNDASCVIDDLGTVSCWYGYPSVSFSLWESQRPAVPFAQLGLGEWDGCGVTLTGEAYCWGGDPSVETWLDVPDLNP
;
A
#
# COMPACT_ATOMS: atom_id res chain seq x y z
N MET A 1 6.58 30.97 15.58
CA MET A 1 6.30 30.30 16.87
C MET A 1 5.08 29.43 16.62
N ILE A 2 5.34 28.23 16.08
CA ILE A 2 4.34 27.33 15.49
C ILE A 2 3.85 26.40 16.60
N ILE A 3 2.54 26.38 16.83
CA ILE A 3 1.87 25.48 17.78
C ILE A 3 1.50 24.23 16.99
N ILE A 4 2.13 23.11 17.35
CA ILE A 4 1.81 21.77 16.89
C ILE A 4 0.54 21.34 17.66
N LEU A 5 -0.57 21.12 16.95
CA LEU A 5 -1.75 20.47 17.50
C LEU A 5 -1.51 18.94 17.48
N LEU A 6 -1.14 18.40 18.64
CA LEU A 6 -1.30 16.98 18.95
C LEU A 6 -2.78 16.74 19.28
N LEU A 7 -3.48 15.97 18.45
CA LEU A 7 -4.79 15.42 18.78
C LEU A 7 -4.59 14.22 19.70
N ALA A 8 -4.85 14.44 20.98
CA ALA A 8 -4.88 13.38 22.00
C ALA A 8 -6.17 12.57 21.86
N CYS A 9 -6.05 11.25 21.69
CA CYS A 9 -7.15 10.31 21.86
C CYS A 9 -7.63 10.33 23.31
N ARG A 10 -8.95 10.31 23.47
CA ARG A 10 -9.68 10.49 24.74
C ARG A 10 -9.98 9.10 25.31
N GLU A 11 -9.44 8.79 26.49
CA GLU A 11 -9.71 7.55 27.22
C GLU A 11 -11.20 7.43 27.63
N PRO A 12 -11.82 6.24 27.56
CA PRO A 12 -13.11 6.01 28.21
C PRO A 12 -12.92 5.73 29.70
N ALA A 13 -13.81 6.30 30.51
CA ALA A 13 -13.77 6.30 31.96
C ALA A 13 -13.89 4.91 32.59
N GLU A 14 -13.07 4.68 33.62
CA GLU A 14 -13.20 3.59 34.60
C GLU A 14 -14.59 3.62 35.27
N GLN A 15 -15.26 2.47 35.33
CA GLN A 15 -16.32 2.19 36.29
C GLN A 15 -15.91 1.03 37.18
N THR A 16 -16.04 1.29 38.48
CA THR A 16 -15.52 0.55 39.62
C THR A 16 -16.19 -0.81 39.86
N GLU A 17 -15.37 -1.72 40.39
CA GLU A 17 -15.64 -3.10 40.82
C GLU A 17 -16.87 -3.29 41.73
N ASN A 18 -17.48 -4.49 41.64
CA ASN A 18 -18.04 -5.24 42.76
C ASN A 18 -18.06 -6.76 42.40
N GLY A 19 -17.35 -7.59 43.17
CA GLY A 19 -17.38 -9.07 43.07
C GLY A 19 -18.53 -9.74 43.84
N PRO A 20 -18.41 -11.02 44.23
CA PRO A 20 -18.75 -12.19 43.41
C PRO A 20 -20.02 -12.92 43.90
N GLY A 21 -20.67 -13.70 43.03
CA GLY A 21 -21.80 -14.55 43.38
C GLY A 21 -21.82 -15.83 42.56
N ASP A 22 -21.58 -16.96 43.22
CA ASP A 22 -21.72 -18.32 42.71
C ASP A 22 -23.19 -18.68 42.41
N ASP A 23 -23.46 -19.35 41.29
CA ASP A 23 -24.38 -20.49 41.24
C ASP A 23 -24.04 -21.41 40.04
N PRO A 24 -24.06 -22.76 40.20
CA PRO A 24 -23.44 -23.71 39.29
C PRO A 24 -24.45 -24.29 38.27
N THR A 25 -23.94 -25.17 37.40
CA THR A 25 -24.63 -26.11 36.49
C THR A 25 -24.60 -25.78 34.99
N VAL A 26 -23.44 -25.98 34.37
CA VAL A 26 -23.38 -26.64 33.06
C VAL A 26 -22.29 -27.71 33.12
N THR A 27 -22.72 -28.96 33.02
CA THR A 27 -21.88 -30.17 33.02
C THR A 27 -21.07 -30.25 31.73
N THR A 28 -19.74 -30.30 31.83
CA THR A 28 -18.83 -30.64 30.73
C THR A 28 -18.78 -32.16 30.54
N ASP A 29 -18.97 -32.61 29.29
CA ASP A 29 -18.69 -33.99 28.86
C ASP A 29 -17.17 -34.13 28.63
N PRO A 30 -16.44 -34.99 29.36
CA PRO A 30 -14.98 -35.02 29.35
C PRO A 30 -14.38 -35.93 28.26
N THR A 31 -15.07 -36.21 27.14
CA THR A 31 -14.60 -37.22 26.17
C THR A 31 -14.35 -36.74 24.73
N LEU A 32 -14.36 -35.43 24.46
CA LEU A 32 -14.03 -34.89 23.15
C LEU A 32 -12.83 -33.93 23.23
N PRO A 33 -11.73 -34.15 22.48
CA PRO A 33 -10.67 -33.16 22.40
C PRO A 33 -11.20 -31.94 21.63
N VAL A 34 -11.23 -30.79 22.32
CA VAL A 34 -11.39 -29.47 21.69
C VAL A 34 -10.11 -29.21 20.90
N PRO A 35 -10.15 -28.98 19.58
CA PRO A 35 -8.95 -28.59 18.87
C PRO A 35 -8.59 -27.16 19.30
N GLU A 36 -7.45 -27.03 19.97
CA GLU A 36 -6.84 -25.73 20.25
C GLU A 36 -6.60 -24.99 18.94
N ALA A 37 -7.03 -23.73 18.88
CA ALA A 37 -6.74 -22.84 17.78
C ALA A 37 -5.21 -22.63 17.72
N VAL A 38 -4.59 -23.12 16.65
CA VAL A 38 -3.18 -22.83 16.37
C VAL A 38 -3.14 -21.44 15.73
N ASP A 39 -2.75 -20.48 16.55
CA ASP A 39 -2.37 -19.13 16.14
C ASP A 39 -0.87 -19.13 15.82
N THR A 40 -0.52 -19.05 14.54
CA THR A 40 0.85 -18.78 14.10
C THR A 40 0.81 -17.75 12.99
N ALA A 41 0.99 -16.49 13.39
CA ALA A 41 1.52 -15.46 12.54
C ALA A 41 2.99 -15.76 12.22
N TYR A 42 3.47 -15.30 11.05
CA TYR A 42 4.85 -15.48 10.61
C TYR A 42 5.80 -14.62 11.45
N GLY A 43 6.13 -15.10 12.64
CA GLY A 43 7.43 -14.89 13.27
C GLY A 43 8.31 -16.08 12.94
N VAL A 44 9.56 -15.83 12.56
CA VAL A 44 10.53 -16.89 12.26
C VAL A 44 10.71 -17.82 13.47
N ASP A 45 10.75 -19.13 13.20
CA ASP A 45 10.94 -20.30 14.07
C ASP A 45 9.72 -20.88 14.84
N SER A 46 9.08 -21.91 14.26
CA SER A 46 9.28 -23.32 14.72
C SER A 46 8.42 -24.31 13.91
N ALA A 47 9.03 -24.88 12.86
CA ALA A 47 8.52 -26.10 12.23
C ALA A 47 8.90 -27.34 13.07
N ALA A 48 7.91 -28.16 13.42
CA ALA A 48 8.08 -29.56 13.81
C ALA A 48 6.81 -30.30 13.32
N GLU A 49 6.81 -31.36 12.50
CA GLU A 49 7.85 -32.26 12.03
C GLU A 49 7.50 -32.78 10.61
N THR A 50 8.28 -32.42 9.60
CA THR A 50 8.79 -33.35 8.58
C THR A 50 10.15 -32.82 8.18
N GLY A 51 11.20 -33.63 8.37
CA GLY A 51 12.58 -33.22 8.20
C GLY A 51 12.96 -32.91 6.75
N ASP A 52 12.59 -31.71 6.28
CA ASP A 52 13.14 -31.09 5.09
C ASP A 52 14.00 -29.91 5.54
N THR A 53 15.27 -30.17 5.83
CA THR A 53 16.28 -29.14 6.12
C THR A 53 16.95 -28.64 4.84
N GLY A 54 16.29 -28.78 3.70
CA GLY A 54 16.73 -28.15 2.47
C GLY A 54 16.61 -26.63 2.57
N PRO A 55 17.45 -25.85 1.85
CA PRO A 55 17.16 -24.43 1.68
C PRO A 55 15.78 -24.30 1.06
N GLU A 56 14.95 -23.38 1.59
CA GLU A 56 13.66 -23.07 0.96
C GLU A 56 13.92 -22.71 -0.52
N PRO A 57 13.05 -23.16 -1.45
CA PRO A 57 13.20 -22.79 -2.85
C PRO A 57 13.15 -21.26 -2.99
N PRO A 58 13.91 -20.68 -3.93
CA PRO A 58 13.91 -19.23 -4.12
C PRO A 58 12.50 -18.75 -4.48
N LEU A 59 12.08 -17.67 -3.83
CA LEU A 59 10.82 -17.02 -4.13
C LEU A 59 10.97 -16.19 -5.40
N PHE A 60 9.93 -16.23 -6.25
CA PHE A 60 9.82 -15.34 -7.40
C PHE A 60 8.74 -14.33 -7.12
N TRP A 61 9.14 -13.08 -6.91
CA TRP A 61 8.26 -11.96 -6.61
C TRP A 61 7.71 -11.38 -7.90
N THR A 62 6.49 -10.87 -7.83
CA THR A 62 5.77 -10.27 -8.98
C THR A 62 5.36 -8.84 -8.73
N TYR A 63 5.22 -8.46 -7.47
CA TYR A 63 4.84 -7.11 -7.05
C TYR A 63 5.31 -6.87 -5.62
N VAL A 64 5.64 -5.63 -5.29
CA VAL A 64 5.79 -5.15 -3.92
C VAL A 64 5.01 -3.86 -3.77
N ASP A 65 4.43 -3.65 -2.59
CA ASP A 65 3.83 -2.39 -2.23
C ASP A 65 4.28 -2.02 -0.82
N THR A 66 4.41 -0.72 -0.59
CA THR A 66 5.06 -0.16 0.59
C THR A 66 4.32 1.09 1.02
N ASP A 67 4.09 1.22 2.31
CA ASP A 67 3.57 2.44 2.91
C ASP A 67 4.41 2.80 4.15
N SER A 68 4.01 3.85 4.86
CA SER A 68 4.61 4.42 6.06
C SER A 68 4.87 3.45 7.22
N ILE A 69 4.16 2.31 7.28
CA ILE A 69 4.21 1.44 8.46
C ILE A 69 4.40 -0.06 8.17
N HIS A 70 4.11 -0.52 6.96
CA HIS A 70 4.29 -1.90 6.55
C HIS A 70 4.42 -2.00 5.03
N SER A 71 5.05 -3.09 4.61
CA SER A 71 5.34 -3.40 3.22
C SER A 71 4.95 -4.85 2.95
N CYS A 72 4.43 -5.13 1.77
CA CYS A 72 3.99 -6.46 1.37
C CYS A 72 4.45 -6.77 -0.05
N GLY A 73 4.76 -8.03 -0.32
CA GLY A 73 5.08 -8.53 -1.64
C GLY A 73 4.16 -9.67 -2.06
N LEU A 74 3.85 -9.71 -3.36
CA LEU A 74 3.10 -10.78 -4.00
C LEU A 74 4.08 -11.74 -4.70
N VAL A 75 4.08 -12.99 -4.25
CA VAL A 75 4.87 -14.07 -4.85
C VAL A 75 4.11 -14.66 -6.05
N SER A 76 4.84 -15.16 -7.04
CA SER A 76 4.31 -15.75 -8.28
C SER A 76 3.38 -16.96 -8.07
N ASP A 77 3.42 -17.59 -6.89
CA ASP A 77 2.49 -18.63 -6.51
C ASP A 77 1.14 -18.08 -6.00
N GLY A 78 1.00 -16.77 -5.85
CA GLY A 78 -0.18 -16.06 -5.37
C GLY A 78 -0.14 -15.71 -3.89
N SER A 79 0.87 -16.16 -3.14
CA SER A 79 0.97 -15.89 -1.71
C SER A 79 1.45 -14.46 -1.45
N VAL A 80 0.94 -13.86 -0.37
CA VAL A 80 1.37 -12.55 0.10
C VAL A 80 2.29 -12.72 1.29
N ARG A 81 3.38 -11.95 1.31
CA ARG A 81 4.30 -11.87 2.44
C ARG A 81 4.46 -10.41 2.84
N CYS A 82 4.27 -10.09 4.11
CA CYS A 82 4.40 -8.73 4.62
C CYS A 82 5.46 -8.64 5.71
N TRP A 83 6.09 -7.48 5.82
CA TRP A 83 7.09 -7.13 6.82
C TRP A 83 6.87 -5.69 7.30
N GLY A 84 7.50 -5.34 8.41
CA GLY A 84 7.27 -4.10 9.14
C GLY A 84 6.77 -4.39 10.55
N ILE A 85 5.89 -3.54 11.08
CA ILE A 85 5.42 -3.65 12.47
C ILE A 85 4.59 -4.90 12.67
N ASP A 86 4.84 -5.62 13.77
CA ASP A 86 4.17 -6.88 14.14
C ASP A 86 2.63 -6.79 14.08
N GLU A 87 2.04 -5.69 14.55
CA GLU A 87 0.57 -5.47 14.53
C GLU A 87 0.00 -5.48 13.11
N CYS A 88 0.81 -5.13 12.12
CA CYS A 88 0.44 -5.09 10.71
C CYS A 88 0.79 -6.37 9.95
N THR A 89 1.79 -7.12 10.39
CA THR A 89 2.21 -8.37 9.73
C THR A 89 1.40 -9.57 10.22
N ASN A 90 0.84 -9.52 11.44
CA ASN A 90 0.04 -10.60 12.02
C ASN A 90 -1.36 -10.75 11.42
N ASN A 91 -1.92 -9.68 10.87
CA ASN A 91 -3.27 -9.64 10.27
C ASN A 91 -3.23 -9.60 8.74
N THR A 92 -2.36 -10.39 8.13
CA THR A 92 -2.15 -10.43 6.68
C THR A 92 -2.81 -11.66 6.04
N PRO A 93 -3.01 -11.69 4.71
CA PRO A 93 -3.53 -12.85 4.02
C PRO A 93 -2.73 -14.11 4.38
N ARG A 94 -3.44 -15.19 4.68
CA ARG A 94 -2.79 -16.47 4.98
C ARG A 94 -2.12 -17.03 3.71
N PRO A 95 -1.11 -17.91 3.81
CA PRO A 95 -0.39 -18.42 2.64
C PRO A 95 -1.25 -19.14 1.59
N TRP A 96 -2.42 -19.66 1.97
CA TRP A 96 -3.37 -20.31 1.06
C TRP A 96 -4.42 -19.34 0.48
N GLU A 97 -4.49 -18.11 0.97
CA GLU A 97 -5.32 -17.05 0.41
C GLU A 97 -4.59 -16.43 -0.78
N GLN A 98 -4.79 -17.04 -1.93
CA GLN A 98 -4.11 -16.64 -3.16
C GLN A 98 -4.67 -15.32 -3.69
N LEU A 99 -3.77 -14.42 -4.05
CA LEU A 99 -4.06 -13.13 -4.65
C LEU A 99 -3.32 -12.96 -5.99
N THR A 100 -3.84 -12.09 -6.84
CA THR A 100 -3.25 -11.71 -8.15
C THR A 100 -2.87 -10.25 -8.21
N GLN A 101 -3.30 -9.46 -7.23
CA GLN A 101 -2.93 -8.07 -7.02
C GLN A 101 -2.99 -7.78 -5.52
N ILE A 102 -2.12 -6.89 -5.06
CA ILE A 102 -2.19 -6.26 -3.74
C ILE A 102 -2.07 -4.74 -3.90
N SER A 103 -2.66 -3.99 -2.97
CA SER A 103 -2.47 -2.56 -2.78
C SER A 103 -2.58 -2.25 -1.29
N LEU A 104 -1.71 -1.37 -0.78
CA LEU A 104 -1.58 -0.99 0.62
C LEU A 104 -1.93 0.48 0.83
N GLY A 105 -2.48 0.74 2.02
CA GLY A 105 -2.60 2.07 2.59
C GLY A 105 -2.31 2.02 4.09
N ILE A 106 -2.50 3.14 4.80
CA ILE A 106 -1.93 3.28 6.14
C ILE A 106 -2.62 2.31 7.10
N GLY A 107 -1.92 1.22 7.40
CA GLY A 107 -2.38 0.12 8.24
C GLY A 107 -3.48 -0.74 7.64
N GLN A 108 -3.64 -0.73 6.32
CA GLN A 108 -4.68 -1.44 5.60
C GLN A 108 -4.11 -2.02 4.30
N GLY A 109 -4.73 -3.09 3.83
CA GLY A 109 -4.42 -3.62 2.51
C GLY A 109 -5.60 -4.33 1.90
N CYS A 110 -5.64 -4.36 0.58
CA CYS A 110 -6.59 -5.13 -0.19
C CYS A 110 -5.88 -5.84 -1.33
N GLY A 111 -6.48 -6.94 -1.78
CA GLY A 111 -6.02 -7.66 -2.94
C GLY A 111 -7.16 -8.33 -3.68
N LEU A 112 -6.87 -8.70 -4.93
CA LEU A 112 -7.78 -9.45 -5.78
C LEU A 112 -7.47 -10.92 -5.71
N ARG A 113 -8.48 -11.75 -5.48
CA ARG A 113 -8.39 -13.20 -5.69
C ARG A 113 -8.41 -13.52 -7.19
N PRO A 114 -7.98 -14.73 -7.60
CA PRO A 114 -8.05 -15.18 -9.00
C PRO A 114 -9.45 -15.15 -9.64
N ASP A 115 -10.52 -15.15 -8.83
CA ASP A 115 -11.91 -15.01 -9.30
C ASP A 115 -12.40 -13.55 -9.39
N GLY A 116 -11.52 -12.59 -9.09
CA GLY A 116 -11.77 -11.15 -9.07
C GLY A 116 -12.48 -10.64 -7.81
N THR A 117 -12.72 -11.48 -6.80
CA THR A 117 -13.27 -11.02 -5.51
C THR A 117 -12.19 -10.35 -4.65
N LEU A 118 -12.60 -9.41 -3.81
CA LEU A 118 -11.70 -8.69 -2.92
C LEU A 118 -11.41 -9.47 -1.63
N LEU A 119 -10.16 -9.42 -1.17
CA LEU A 119 -9.74 -9.72 0.19
C LEU A 119 -9.11 -8.46 0.77
N CYS A 120 -9.69 -7.90 1.83
CA CYS A 120 -9.12 -6.76 2.54
C CYS A 120 -8.77 -7.13 3.98
N TRP A 121 -7.71 -6.52 4.50
CA TRP A 121 -7.15 -6.74 5.83
C TRP A 121 -6.71 -5.41 6.44
N ASN A 122 -6.46 -5.40 7.76
CA ASN A 122 -6.05 -4.23 8.51
C ASN A 122 -5.16 -4.63 9.68
N CYS A 123 -4.26 -3.72 10.08
CA CYS A 123 -3.53 -3.86 11.33
C CYS A 123 -4.49 -3.69 12.53
N ASP A 124 -4.09 -4.24 13.67
CA ASP A 124 -4.77 -3.93 14.92
C ASP A 124 -4.70 -2.41 15.21
N HIS A 125 -5.72 -1.86 15.88
CA HIS A 125 -5.82 -0.44 16.27
C HIS A 125 -6.02 0.61 15.15
N PHE A 126 -6.06 0.20 13.87
CA PHE A 126 -6.48 1.08 12.78
C PHE A 126 -7.99 0.94 12.51
N ASP A 127 -8.61 1.99 11.96
CA ASP A 127 -10.02 1.93 11.58
C ASP A 127 -10.25 0.82 10.55
N GLU A 128 -11.21 -0.06 10.82
CA GLU A 128 -11.45 -1.25 9.99
C GLU A 128 -12.39 -0.97 8.80
N GLU A 129 -12.67 0.29 8.47
CA GLU A 129 -13.72 0.66 7.50
C GLU A 129 -13.50 0.01 6.14
N VAL A 130 -12.26 0.05 5.61
CA VAL A 130 -11.92 -0.59 4.32
C VAL A 130 -12.22 -2.08 4.34
N ARG A 131 -11.84 -2.79 5.40
CA ARG A 131 -12.12 -4.22 5.50
C ARG A 131 -13.60 -4.51 5.71
N ARG A 132 -14.24 -3.78 6.63
CA ARG A 132 -15.62 -4.03 7.06
C ARG A 132 -16.64 -3.75 5.95
N GLU A 133 -16.36 -2.76 5.11
CA GLU A 133 -17.26 -2.30 4.05
C GLU A 133 -16.86 -2.83 2.67
N THR A 134 -15.98 -3.84 2.62
CA THR A 134 -15.53 -4.47 1.37
C THR A 134 -16.74 -4.85 0.50
N PRO A 135 -16.90 -4.24 -0.69
CA PRO A 135 -18.07 -4.47 -1.53
C PRO A 135 -17.99 -5.86 -2.18
N PRO A 136 -19.13 -6.58 -2.29
CA PRO A 136 -19.19 -7.79 -3.09
C PRO A 136 -19.11 -7.42 -4.58
N GLY A 137 -18.41 -8.24 -5.37
CA GLY A 137 -18.28 -8.01 -6.80
C GLY A 137 -17.13 -8.79 -7.41
N VAL A 138 -16.95 -8.57 -8.72
CA VAL A 138 -15.80 -9.07 -9.48
C VAL A 138 -15.12 -7.84 -10.07
N PHE A 139 -13.86 -7.67 -9.70
CA PHE A 139 -13.06 -6.51 -10.03
C PHE A 139 -11.78 -6.96 -10.76
N LEU A 140 -11.20 -6.03 -11.53
CA LEU A 140 -9.94 -6.21 -12.23
C LEU A 140 -8.80 -5.43 -11.58
N ARG A 141 -9.14 -4.45 -10.74
CA ARG A 141 -8.16 -3.65 -10.00
C ARG A 141 -8.69 -3.18 -8.65
N VAL A 142 -7.81 -3.05 -7.67
CA VAL A 142 -8.05 -2.36 -6.40
C VAL A 142 -6.88 -1.45 -6.06
N GLU A 143 -7.18 -0.27 -5.52
CA GLU A 143 -6.19 0.64 -4.92
C GLU A 143 -6.67 1.06 -3.54
N VAL A 144 -5.73 1.17 -2.60
CA VAL A 144 -5.97 1.51 -1.19
C VAL A 144 -5.24 2.81 -0.85
N GLY A 145 -5.93 3.71 -0.17
CA GLY A 145 -5.37 4.92 0.43
C GLY A 145 -5.48 4.87 1.96
N ALA A 146 -5.31 6.01 2.65
CA ALA A 146 -5.44 6.03 4.11
C ALA A 146 -6.92 6.00 4.53
N GLY A 147 -7.43 4.81 4.87
CA GLY A 147 -8.82 4.64 5.33
C GLY A 147 -9.85 4.44 4.23
N ALA A 148 -9.43 4.40 2.95
CA ALA A 148 -10.32 4.34 1.80
C ALA A 148 -9.78 3.39 0.73
N ALA A 149 -10.67 2.83 -0.09
CA ALA A 149 -10.29 2.03 -1.24
C ALA A 149 -11.26 2.24 -2.40
N CYS A 150 -10.77 2.02 -3.62
CA CYS A 150 -11.60 1.89 -4.81
C CYS A 150 -11.24 0.61 -5.55
N ALA A 151 -12.24 -0.03 -6.13
CA ALA A 151 -12.08 -1.17 -7.01
C ALA A 151 -12.77 -0.92 -8.34
N GLN A 152 -12.12 -1.36 -9.42
CA GLN A 152 -12.57 -1.16 -10.79
C GLN A 152 -13.04 -2.47 -11.40
N ASP A 153 -14.23 -2.47 -11.97
CA ASP A 153 -14.78 -3.64 -12.68
C ASP A 153 -14.29 -3.73 -14.14
N ALA A 154 -14.70 -4.80 -14.83
CA ALA A 154 -14.35 -5.01 -16.24
C ALA A 154 -14.99 -3.99 -17.22
N ALA A 155 -15.99 -3.22 -16.76
CA ALA A 155 -16.55 -2.11 -17.52
C ALA A 155 -15.81 -0.79 -17.24
N GLY A 156 -14.80 -0.79 -16.37
CA GLY A 156 -14.04 0.39 -15.96
C GLY A 156 -14.74 1.23 -14.91
N ILE A 157 -15.83 0.76 -14.30
CA ILE A 157 -16.60 1.49 -13.30
C ILE A 157 -15.97 1.31 -11.93
N LEU A 158 -15.82 2.41 -11.19
CA LEU A 158 -15.28 2.41 -9.84
C LEU A 158 -16.38 2.18 -8.79
N THR A 159 -16.09 1.30 -7.85
CA THR A 159 -16.79 1.19 -6.56
C THR A 159 -15.81 1.58 -5.47
N CYS A 160 -16.09 2.66 -4.75
CA CYS A 160 -15.24 3.19 -3.68
C CYS A 160 -15.93 3.10 -2.33
N TRP A 161 -15.18 2.81 -1.27
CA TRP A 161 -15.69 2.62 0.10
C TRP A 161 -14.64 2.99 1.15
N GLY A 162 -15.05 3.09 2.41
CA GLY A 162 -14.25 3.63 3.51
C GLY A 162 -14.55 5.10 3.76
N VAL A 163 -13.57 5.87 4.22
CA VAL A 163 -13.80 7.23 4.71
C VAL A 163 -14.41 8.16 3.65
N ASP A 164 -15.63 8.66 3.94
CA ASP A 164 -16.47 9.44 3.01
C ASP A 164 -15.75 10.63 2.36
N PHE A 165 -14.83 11.28 3.08
CA PHE A 165 -14.14 12.48 2.59
C PHE A 165 -13.06 12.19 1.54
N VAL A 166 -12.49 10.98 1.52
CA VAL A 166 -11.49 10.55 0.52
C VAL A 166 -12.20 9.99 -0.72
N VAL A 167 -13.19 9.13 -0.53
CA VAL A 167 -13.87 8.44 -1.64
C VAL A 167 -14.89 9.32 -2.36
N GLY A 168 -15.42 10.36 -1.70
CA GLY A 168 -16.33 11.34 -2.30
C GLY A 168 -17.40 10.71 -3.20
N THR A 169 -17.54 11.21 -4.43
CA THR A 169 -18.43 10.60 -5.42
C THR A 169 -17.61 10.26 -6.68
N PRO A 170 -17.34 8.98 -6.96
CA PRO A 170 -16.56 8.59 -8.13
C PRO A 170 -17.28 8.98 -9.44
N PRO A 171 -16.54 9.12 -10.55
CA PRO A 171 -17.14 9.41 -11.85
C PRO A 171 -18.14 8.30 -12.23
N PRO A 172 -19.31 8.64 -12.80
CA PRO A 172 -20.35 7.65 -13.13
C PRO A 172 -20.02 6.79 -14.35
N GLY A 173 -18.90 7.06 -15.02
CA GLY A 173 -18.48 6.42 -16.26
C GLY A 173 -17.19 5.63 -16.10
N PRO A 174 -16.77 4.93 -17.16
CA PRO A 174 -15.54 4.15 -17.14
C PRO A 174 -14.31 5.04 -16.96
N VAL A 175 -13.32 4.53 -16.25
CA VAL A 175 -11.96 5.10 -16.16
C VAL A 175 -10.95 4.12 -16.75
N LEU A 176 -9.76 4.60 -17.13
CA LEU A 176 -8.64 3.78 -17.59
C LEU A 176 -7.72 3.39 -16.44
N ASP A 177 -7.49 4.33 -15.52
CA ASP A 177 -6.61 4.22 -14.37
C ASP A 177 -7.18 5.08 -13.24
N PHE A 178 -6.84 4.79 -12.00
CA PHE A 178 -7.14 5.54 -10.80
C PHE A 178 -6.08 5.33 -9.73
N ALA A 179 -5.93 6.32 -8.87
CA ALA A 179 -5.06 6.27 -7.71
C ALA A 179 -5.72 7.03 -6.55
N LEU A 180 -5.35 6.67 -5.32
CA LEU A 180 -5.82 7.30 -4.09
C LEU A 180 -4.63 7.71 -3.24
N ASP A 181 -4.77 8.81 -2.51
CA ASP A 181 -3.92 9.14 -1.38
C ASP A 181 -4.75 9.20 -0.08
N ALA A 182 -4.20 9.78 0.99
CA ALA A 182 -4.88 9.91 2.27
C ALA A 182 -6.09 10.88 2.30
N ASN A 183 -6.32 11.65 1.24
CA ASN A 183 -7.26 12.77 1.21
C ASN A 183 -8.04 12.90 -0.11
N ALA A 184 -7.49 12.42 -1.23
CA ALA A 184 -8.05 12.60 -2.55
C ALA A 184 -7.95 11.32 -3.39
N THR A 185 -8.82 11.27 -4.41
CA THR A 185 -8.78 10.24 -5.45
C THR A 185 -8.72 10.94 -6.81
N ALA A 186 -7.97 10.38 -7.75
CA ALA A 186 -8.06 10.77 -9.15
C ALA A 186 -8.13 9.57 -10.08
N ALA A 187 -8.62 9.84 -11.29
CA ALA A 187 -8.73 8.86 -12.35
C ALA A 187 -8.40 9.46 -13.72
N VAL A 188 -7.82 8.62 -14.57
CA VAL A 188 -7.64 8.86 -16.00
C VAL A 188 -8.92 8.44 -16.72
N LEU A 189 -9.56 9.36 -17.43
CA LEU A 189 -10.75 9.08 -18.23
C LEU A 189 -10.37 8.44 -19.59
N PRO A 190 -11.32 7.83 -20.33
CA PRO A 190 -11.05 7.18 -21.61
C PRO A 190 -10.48 8.10 -22.70
N ASP A 191 -10.63 9.41 -22.56
CA ASP A 191 -10.01 10.40 -23.45
C ASP A 191 -8.60 10.85 -22.99
N GLY A 192 -8.10 10.26 -21.90
CA GLY A 192 -6.81 10.55 -21.28
C GLY A 192 -6.79 11.80 -20.39
N SER A 193 -7.92 12.46 -20.16
CA SER A 193 -8.01 13.56 -19.21
C SER A 193 -8.06 13.07 -17.76
N ILE A 194 -7.64 13.90 -16.81
CA ILE A 194 -7.70 13.58 -15.37
C ILE A 194 -8.94 14.19 -14.73
N ILE A 195 -9.66 13.40 -13.95
CA ILE A 195 -10.68 13.86 -13.00
C ILE A 195 -10.25 13.56 -11.58
N ALA A 196 -10.62 14.44 -10.66
CA ALA A 196 -10.25 14.36 -9.25
C ALA A 196 -11.43 14.67 -8.34
N TRP A 197 -11.48 14.01 -7.19
CA TRP A 197 -12.49 14.22 -6.17
C TRP A 197 -11.94 13.88 -4.77
N GLY A 198 -12.78 14.06 -3.74
CA GLY A 198 -12.32 14.10 -2.34
C GLY A 198 -11.82 15.49 -1.96
N ASP A 199 -10.86 15.59 -1.04
CA ASP A 199 -10.21 16.87 -0.69
C ASP A 199 -9.09 17.21 -1.69
N ALA A 200 -9.43 17.21 -2.99
CA ALA A 200 -8.52 17.58 -4.08
C ALA A 200 -8.05 19.05 -4.00
N ALA A 201 -8.60 19.85 -3.07
CA ALA A 201 -8.08 21.18 -2.75
C ALA A 201 -6.63 21.14 -2.20
N LEU A 202 -6.13 19.96 -1.81
CA LEU A 202 -4.77 19.77 -1.32
C LEU A 202 -3.68 19.76 -2.40
N TRP A 203 -4.03 19.69 -3.69
CA TRP A 203 -3.06 19.90 -4.78
C TRP A 203 -2.78 21.39 -5.06
N GLY A 204 -3.43 22.29 -4.32
CA GLY A 204 -3.24 23.73 -4.45
C GLY A 204 -3.84 24.31 -5.74
N ASP A 205 -3.24 25.40 -6.23
CA ASP A 205 -3.64 26.07 -7.48
C ASP A 205 -3.12 25.34 -8.74
N ASP A 206 -2.39 24.23 -8.59
CA ASP A 206 -1.74 23.51 -9.69
C ASP A 206 -2.58 22.31 -10.13
N SER A 207 -3.22 22.46 -11.28
CA SER A 207 -4.13 21.48 -11.87
C SER A 207 -3.40 20.54 -12.83
N PRO A 208 -3.93 19.34 -13.11
CA PRO A 208 -3.39 18.45 -14.14
C PRO A 208 -3.09 19.19 -15.46
N PRO A 209 -1.96 18.92 -16.13
CA PRO A 209 -1.60 19.59 -17.37
C PRO A 209 -2.69 19.50 -18.45
N VAL A 210 -3.13 20.66 -18.94
CA VAL A 210 -4.18 20.74 -19.98
C VAL A 210 -3.62 20.32 -21.34
N GLY A 211 -4.33 19.42 -22.03
CA GLY A 211 -3.97 18.97 -23.39
C GLY A 211 -2.98 17.81 -23.42
N VAL A 212 -2.63 17.24 -22.26
CA VAL A 212 -1.89 15.99 -22.14
C VAL A 212 -2.88 14.83 -22.10
N VAL A 213 -2.56 13.74 -22.81
CA VAL A 213 -3.37 12.51 -22.87
C VAL A 213 -2.66 11.45 -22.04
N PHE A 214 -3.13 11.27 -20.81
CA PHE A 214 -2.56 10.35 -19.83
C PHE A 214 -2.93 8.90 -20.13
N SER A 215 -2.00 7.99 -19.88
CA SER A 215 -2.25 6.54 -19.85
C SER A 215 -2.36 6.00 -18.44
N ASN A 216 -1.72 6.66 -17.47
CA ASN A 216 -1.75 6.24 -16.08
C ASN A 216 -1.68 7.44 -15.10
N ILE A 217 -1.90 7.16 -13.82
CA ILE A 217 -1.75 8.13 -12.73
C ILE A 217 -1.25 7.44 -11.46
N SER A 218 -0.40 8.14 -10.72
CA SER A 218 0.08 7.78 -9.39
C SER A 218 -0.04 9.00 -8.47
N MET A 219 -0.41 8.79 -7.21
CA MET A 219 -0.65 9.86 -6.24
C MET A 219 0.32 9.83 -5.08
N GLY A 220 1.01 10.95 -4.84
CA GLY A 220 1.72 11.22 -3.60
C GLY A 220 0.80 11.91 -2.60
N ARG A 221 1.36 12.47 -1.53
CA ARG A 221 0.57 13.09 -0.45
C ARG A 221 -0.05 14.44 -0.85
N ARG A 222 0.62 15.18 -1.73
CA ARG A 222 0.22 16.54 -2.17
C ARG A 222 0.52 16.84 -3.64
N HIS A 223 1.03 15.84 -4.35
CA HIS A 223 1.32 15.90 -5.77
C HIS A 223 0.78 14.63 -6.43
N ALA A 224 0.55 14.71 -7.73
CA ALA A 224 0.24 13.55 -8.54
C ALA A 224 1.14 13.59 -9.77
N CYS A 225 1.42 12.40 -10.28
CA CYS A 225 2.16 12.23 -11.52
C CYS A 225 1.48 11.23 -12.43
N GLY A 226 1.73 11.33 -13.72
CA GLY A 226 1.25 10.37 -14.71
C GLY A 226 2.14 10.38 -15.95
N LEU A 227 2.12 9.27 -16.66
CA LEU A 227 2.70 9.13 -17.98
C LEU A 227 1.65 9.48 -19.02
N ASP A 228 2.06 10.24 -20.01
CA ASP A 228 1.25 10.37 -21.23
C ASP A 228 1.39 9.14 -22.13
N THR A 229 0.53 9.05 -23.13
CA THR A 229 0.54 7.95 -24.12
C THR A 229 1.83 7.83 -24.94
N THR A 230 2.78 8.77 -24.80
CA THR A 230 4.11 8.72 -25.40
C THR A 230 5.21 8.32 -24.40
N GLY A 231 4.84 8.08 -23.14
CA GLY A 231 5.73 7.70 -22.04
C GLY A 231 6.46 8.88 -21.38
N LEU A 232 6.07 10.12 -21.64
CA LEU A 232 6.61 11.27 -20.92
C LEU A 232 5.92 11.40 -19.56
N ALA A 233 6.73 11.63 -18.51
CA ALA A 233 6.23 11.84 -17.16
C ALA A 233 5.86 13.31 -16.92
N TRP A 234 4.70 13.52 -16.31
CA TRP A 234 4.20 14.82 -15.90
C TRP A 234 3.81 14.77 -14.43
N CYS A 235 4.21 15.77 -13.65
CA CYS A 235 3.81 15.91 -12.25
C CYS A 235 3.24 17.30 -12.02
N TRP A 236 2.28 17.38 -11.12
CA TRP A 236 1.62 18.62 -10.71
C TRP A 236 1.30 18.56 -9.22
N GLY A 237 1.05 19.73 -8.62
CA GLY A 237 0.75 19.88 -7.20
C GLY A 237 1.87 20.55 -6.41
N ASP A 238 1.80 20.46 -5.09
CA ASP A 238 2.70 21.15 -4.15
C ASP A 238 3.74 20.18 -3.56
N SER A 239 4.97 20.65 -3.36
CA SER A 239 5.94 20.00 -2.49
C SER A 239 6.32 20.91 -1.34
N GLN A 240 5.53 20.86 -0.26
CA GLN A 240 5.81 21.45 1.04
C GLN A 240 6.75 22.67 1.02
N ASN A 241 6.31 23.79 0.39
CA ASN A 241 6.99 25.08 0.18
C ASN A 241 7.63 25.33 -1.22
N LEU A 242 7.59 24.36 -2.15
CA LEU A 242 7.92 24.53 -3.56
C LEU A 242 6.66 24.27 -4.39
N SER A 243 6.17 25.33 -5.02
CA SER A 243 5.13 25.27 -6.05
C SER A 243 5.70 25.89 -7.33
N PRO A 244 5.75 25.16 -8.46
CA PRO A 244 5.25 23.79 -8.66
C PRO A 244 6.22 22.68 -8.18
N PHE A 245 5.72 21.44 -8.06
CA PHE A 245 6.53 20.22 -7.88
C PHE A 245 7.63 20.12 -8.96
N PRO A 246 8.82 19.57 -8.66
CA PRO A 246 9.91 19.54 -9.65
C PRO A 246 9.53 18.75 -10.91
N PRO A 247 9.99 19.20 -12.10
CA PRO A 247 9.70 18.50 -13.34
C PRO A 247 10.36 17.12 -13.35
N ALA A 248 9.68 16.17 -13.98
CA ALA A 248 10.19 14.83 -14.18
C ALA A 248 11.50 14.81 -14.99
N PRO A 249 12.40 13.84 -14.75
CA PRO A 249 13.60 13.67 -15.54
C PRO A 249 13.24 13.41 -17.02
N PRO A 250 14.03 13.95 -17.96
CA PRO A 250 13.78 13.74 -19.38
C PRO A 250 13.99 12.26 -19.73
N GLY A 251 13.04 11.68 -20.44
CA GLY A 251 13.08 10.28 -20.84
C GLY A 251 11.74 9.79 -21.35
N VAL A 252 11.70 8.53 -21.77
CA VAL A 252 10.48 7.78 -22.05
C VAL A 252 10.45 6.65 -21.03
N TRP A 253 9.36 6.58 -20.29
CA TRP A 253 9.22 5.74 -19.12
C TRP A 253 8.08 4.75 -19.31
N ALA A 254 8.20 3.59 -18.71
CA ALA A 254 7.21 2.52 -18.72
C ALA A 254 6.30 2.59 -17.49
N GLN A 255 6.84 3.05 -16.36
CA GLN A 255 6.12 3.13 -15.09
C GLN A 255 6.48 4.41 -14.34
N ILE A 256 5.57 4.84 -13.48
CA ILE A 256 5.77 5.94 -12.54
C ILE A 256 5.11 5.59 -11.23
N GLU A 257 5.84 5.79 -10.14
CA GLU A 257 5.40 5.52 -8.78
C GLU A 257 5.64 6.75 -7.93
N THR A 258 4.74 7.03 -7.00
CA THR A 258 4.80 8.21 -6.14
C THR A 258 4.47 7.83 -4.71
N PHE A 259 5.18 8.43 -3.76
CA PHE A 259 4.87 8.30 -2.35
C PHE A 259 5.31 9.55 -1.60
N ASN A 260 4.50 10.03 -0.66
CA ASN A 260 4.72 11.29 0.05
C ASN A 260 5.09 12.44 -0.90
N ASP A 261 6.36 12.87 -0.92
CA ASP A 261 6.91 13.96 -1.75
C ASP A 261 7.89 13.46 -2.83
N ALA A 262 7.97 12.14 -3.02
CA ALA A 262 8.88 11.48 -3.95
C ALA A 262 8.14 10.93 -5.17
N SER A 263 8.87 10.84 -6.28
CA SER A 263 8.42 10.24 -7.53
C SER A 263 9.58 9.47 -8.15
N CYS A 264 9.31 8.28 -8.67
CA CYS A 264 10.26 7.46 -9.38
C CYS A 264 9.67 6.99 -10.69
N VAL A 265 10.50 6.91 -11.73
CA VAL A 265 10.15 6.34 -13.04
C VAL A 265 11.08 5.20 -13.37
N ILE A 266 10.53 4.24 -14.11
CA ILE A 266 11.25 3.05 -14.59
C ILE A 266 11.10 2.98 -16.11
N ASP A 267 12.18 2.74 -16.84
CA ASP A 267 12.14 2.45 -18.28
C ASP A 267 12.00 0.95 -18.58
N ASP A 268 11.83 0.58 -19.86
CA ASP A 268 11.71 -0.83 -20.29
C ASP A 268 12.96 -1.68 -20.03
N LEU A 269 14.11 -1.04 -19.75
CA LEU A 269 15.36 -1.71 -19.39
C LEU A 269 15.51 -1.88 -17.88
N GLY A 270 14.54 -1.39 -17.10
CA GLY A 270 14.54 -1.39 -15.65
C GLY A 270 15.42 -0.31 -15.01
N THR A 271 15.78 0.73 -15.76
CA THR A 271 16.52 1.88 -15.24
C THR A 271 15.59 2.76 -14.42
N VAL A 272 15.96 3.00 -13.17
CA VAL A 272 15.17 3.82 -12.25
C VAL A 272 15.75 5.23 -12.11
N SER A 273 14.89 6.24 -12.25
CA SER A 273 15.21 7.64 -11.93
C SER A 273 14.20 8.20 -10.94
N CYS A 274 14.68 8.73 -9.82
CA CYS A 274 13.82 9.32 -8.79
C CYS A 274 14.11 10.81 -8.57
N TRP A 275 13.08 11.55 -8.15
CA TRP A 275 13.15 12.96 -7.80
C TRP A 275 12.09 13.30 -6.75
N TYR A 276 12.27 14.45 -6.08
CA TYR A 276 11.46 14.86 -4.95
C TYR A 276 11.56 16.37 -4.73
N GLY A 277 10.55 16.98 -4.10
CA GLY A 277 10.42 18.44 -4.04
C GLY A 277 10.93 19.17 -2.79
N TYR A 278 11.53 18.50 -1.81
CA TYR A 278 12.34 19.10 -0.74
C TYR A 278 13.32 18.04 -0.22
N PRO A 279 14.54 18.37 0.26
CA PRO A 279 15.42 17.37 0.89
C PRO A 279 14.75 16.77 2.13
N SER A 280 13.97 15.72 1.92
CA SER A 280 13.69 14.71 2.93
C SER A 280 15.00 13.95 3.09
N VAL A 281 15.63 14.16 4.24
CA VAL A 281 16.85 13.42 4.61
C VAL A 281 16.59 11.92 4.47
N SER A 282 15.40 11.47 4.87
CA SER A 282 14.92 10.09 4.74
C SER A 282 15.01 9.56 3.31
N PHE A 283 14.45 10.29 2.33
CA PHE A 283 14.48 9.87 0.93
C PHE A 283 15.90 9.85 0.36
N SER A 284 16.68 10.90 0.62
CA SER A 284 18.05 10.98 0.11
C SER A 284 18.96 9.87 0.66
N LEU A 285 18.69 9.42 1.89
CA LEU A 285 19.43 8.34 2.53
C LEU A 285 19.09 7.00 1.89
N TRP A 286 17.81 6.65 1.77
CA TRP A 286 17.47 5.36 1.20
C TRP A 286 17.76 5.29 -0.30
N GLU A 287 17.57 6.37 -1.08
CA GLU A 287 17.91 6.37 -2.52
C GLU A 287 19.41 6.10 -2.74
N SER A 288 20.26 6.56 -1.82
CA SER A 288 21.70 6.27 -1.86
C SER A 288 22.04 4.79 -1.59
N GLN A 289 21.12 4.05 -0.97
CA GLN A 289 21.25 2.63 -0.65
C GLN A 289 20.60 1.71 -1.69
N ARG A 290 19.88 2.26 -2.68
CA ARG A 290 19.18 1.45 -3.69
C ARG A 290 20.17 0.53 -4.43
N PRO A 291 19.88 -0.78 -4.53
CA PRO A 291 20.69 -1.69 -5.33
C PRO A 291 20.80 -1.22 -6.78
N ALA A 292 22.01 -1.30 -7.34
CA ALA A 292 22.28 -0.95 -8.73
C ALA A 292 21.93 -2.10 -9.69
N VAL A 293 20.67 -2.54 -9.66
CA VAL A 293 20.12 -3.61 -10.50
C VAL A 293 18.89 -3.10 -11.28
N PRO A 294 18.54 -3.72 -12.42
CA PRO A 294 17.31 -3.37 -13.15
C PRO A 294 16.05 -3.80 -12.40
N PHE A 295 15.10 -2.88 -12.26
CA PHE A 295 13.81 -3.13 -11.62
C PHE A 295 12.67 -3.22 -12.64
N ALA A 296 11.76 -4.16 -12.43
CA ALA A 296 10.49 -4.25 -13.16
C ALA A 296 9.39 -3.43 -12.49
N GLN A 297 9.46 -3.23 -11.18
CA GLN A 297 8.44 -2.53 -10.38
C GLN A 297 9.07 -2.05 -9.06
N LEU A 298 8.54 -0.96 -8.51
CA LEU A 298 8.99 -0.36 -7.25
C LEU A 298 7.79 -0.10 -6.33
N GLY A 299 7.97 -0.34 -5.04
CA GLY A 299 7.17 0.24 -3.97
C GLY A 299 7.96 1.34 -3.28
N LEU A 300 7.36 2.50 -3.09
CA LEU A 300 7.96 3.64 -2.39
C LEU A 300 7.28 3.83 -1.03
N GLY A 301 8.05 3.78 0.06
CA GLY A 301 7.58 4.00 1.43
C GLY A 301 8.20 5.26 2.06
N GLU A 302 7.90 5.52 3.34
CA GLU A 302 8.38 6.72 4.03
C GLU A 302 9.87 6.64 4.37
N TRP A 303 10.30 5.44 4.76
CA TRP A 303 11.65 5.18 5.24
C TRP A 303 12.36 4.10 4.43
N ASP A 304 11.60 3.30 3.70
CA ASP A 304 12.07 2.21 2.86
C ASP A 304 11.59 2.35 1.41
N GLY A 305 12.30 1.68 0.52
CA GLY A 305 11.86 1.41 -0.83
C GLY A 305 12.09 -0.07 -1.12
N CYS A 306 11.17 -0.66 -1.86
CA CYS A 306 11.28 -2.03 -2.31
C CYS A 306 11.15 -2.10 -3.83
N GLY A 307 11.67 -3.14 -4.44
CA GLY A 307 11.54 -3.34 -5.88
C GLY A 307 11.70 -4.79 -6.28
N VAL A 308 10.94 -5.19 -7.30
CA VAL A 308 11.06 -6.48 -7.96
C VAL A 308 11.87 -6.30 -9.23
N THR A 309 12.87 -7.15 -9.47
CA THR A 309 13.68 -7.13 -10.67
C THR A 309 12.97 -7.76 -11.86
N LEU A 310 13.52 -7.55 -13.06
CA LEU A 310 13.05 -8.22 -14.28
C LEU A 310 13.14 -9.76 -14.21
N THR A 311 13.92 -10.30 -13.27
CA THR A 311 14.11 -11.75 -13.03
C THR A 311 13.25 -12.29 -11.89
N GLY A 312 12.46 -11.45 -11.21
CA GLY A 312 11.57 -11.86 -10.12
C GLY A 312 12.26 -11.94 -8.75
N GLU A 313 13.45 -11.34 -8.59
CA GLU A 313 14.09 -11.16 -7.28
C GLU A 313 13.55 -9.88 -6.64
N ALA A 314 13.31 -9.86 -5.34
CA ALA A 314 12.90 -8.63 -4.65
C ALA A 314 14.02 -8.07 -3.78
N TYR A 315 14.15 -6.75 -3.74
CA TYR A 315 15.08 -6.06 -2.86
C TYR A 315 14.30 -5.02 -2.09
N CYS A 316 14.61 -4.87 -0.81
CA CYS A 316 14.21 -3.71 -0.04
C CYS A 316 15.46 -3.02 0.51
N TRP A 317 15.41 -1.71 0.65
CA TRP A 317 16.50 -0.89 1.13
C TRP A 317 15.96 0.33 1.88
N GLY A 318 16.82 1.02 2.63
CA GLY A 318 16.40 2.09 3.53
C GLY A 318 16.32 1.61 4.99
N GLY A 319 15.36 2.16 5.72
CA GLY A 319 15.14 1.93 7.16
C GLY A 319 15.43 3.19 7.98
N ASP A 320 14.69 3.37 9.08
CA ASP A 320 14.92 4.48 10.02
C ASP A 320 16.07 4.11 10.99
N PRO A 321 17.26 4.72 10.87
CA PRO A 321 18.39 4.40 11.72
C PRO A 321 18.21 4.88 13.18
N SER A 322 17.17 5.67 13.46
CA SER A 322 16.90 6.22 14.78
C SER A 322 16.01 5.32 15.64
N VAL A 323 15.46 4.24 15.07
CA VAL A 323 14.51 3.38 15.76
C VAL A 323 14.85 1.91 15.54
N GLU A 324 15.56 1.31 16.51
CA GLU A 324 15.97 -0.11 16.49
C GLU A 324 14.80 -1.12 16.42
N THR A 325 13.55 -0.67 16.59
CA THR A 325 12.38 -1.56 16.67
C THR A 325 11.34 -1.35 15.56
N TRP A 326 11.55 -0.44 14.60
CA TRP A 326 10.49 -0.08 13.65
C TRP A 326 10.62 -0.62 12.24
N LEU A 327 11.80 -0.87 11.68
CA LEU A 327 11.92 -1.40 10.31
C LEU A 327 13.28 -2.07 10.12
N ASP A 328 13.43 -3.34 10.53
CA ASP A 328 14.47 -4.18 9.92
C ASP A 328 14.00 -4.50 8.50
N VAL A 329 14.60 -3.84 7.51
CA VAL A 329 14.34 -4.12 6.11
C VAL A 329 14.83 -5.54 5.82
N PRO A 330 13.95 -6.49 5.49
CA PRO A 330 14.35 -7.88 5.34
C PRO A 330 15.18 -8.08 4.07
N ASP A 331 16.11 -9.02 4.14
CA ASP A 331 16.67 -9.61 2.92
C ASP A 331 15.63 -10.58 2.34
N LEU A 332 15.04 -10.19 1.21
CA LEU A 332 13.96 -10.94 0.57
C LEU A 332 14.47 -12.11 -0.29
N ASN A 333 15.79 -12.20 -0.54
CA ASN A 333 16.41 -13.29 -1.31
C ASN A 333 17.55 -13.94 -0.50
N PRO A 334 17.25 -14.93 0.36
CA PRO A 334 18.25 -15.66 1.15
C PRO A 334 19.19 -16.55 0.32
#